data_AF-K1SEY9-F1
#
_entry.id   AF-K1SEY9-F1
#
_cell.length_a   1.000
_cell.length_b   1.000
_cell.length_c   1.000
_cell.angle_alpha   90.00
_cell.angle_beta   90.00
_cell.angle_gamma   90.00
#
_symmetry.space_group_name_H-M   'P 1'
#
loop_
_entity.id
_entity.type
_entity.pdbx_description
1 polymer ?
#
loop_
_entity_poly.entity_id
_entity_poly.type
_entity_poly.pdbx_seq_one_letter_code
_entity_poly.pdbx_strand_id
1 'polypeptide(L)'
;IIITGFKVSVLIFTLQKAFLDNSAWVDDAGKVQVNRGYRVQFNSAIGPYKGGLRFHSSVNLSILKFLGFEQCFKNSLTSLPMGGGKGGSDFDPHGKSDAEVMRFCQSFMTELYRHIGPDTDVPAGDIGVGGREIGFLFGQYKRIRDEYSGILTGKGIPFGGSLARTEATGYGLCYFAKEMLADAGKSFEGQRVVISGSGNVATYANQKATQMGGKVIAMSDSNGYIVDENGIDYKVIKEIKEVKRARIKTYLDYVPTAKYVEGSKGIWTVPCDIAL
;
A
#
# COMPACT_ATOMS: atom_id res chain seq x y z
N ILE A 1 17.97 31.37 -15.63
CA ILE A 1 17.82 29.89 -15.56
C ILE A 1 18.11 29.38 -14.14
N ILE A 2 19.26 29.70 -13.53
CA ILE A 2 19.60 29.22 -12.16
C ILE A 2 18.65 29.79 -11.08
N ILE A 3 18.34 31.10 -11.12
CA ILE A 3 17.42 31.73 -10.14
C ILE A 3 15.98 31.23 -10.30
N THR A 4 15.54 30.95 -11.53
CA THR A 4 14.23 30.37 -11.81
C THR A 4 14.14 28.91 -11.40
N GLY A 5 15.18 28.10 -11.66
CA GLY A 5 15.27 26.72 -11.21
C GLY A 5 15.27 26.59 -9.69
N PHE A 6 15.95 27.50 -8.98
CA PHE A 6 15.98 27.52 -7.51
C PHE A 6 14.64 27.92 -6.88
N LYS A 7 13.89 28.84 -7.52
CA LYS A 7 12.54 29.20 -7.06
C LYS A 7 11.52 28.10 -7.31
N VAL A 8 11.61 27.40 -8.45
CA VAL A 8 10.74 26.27 -8.79
C VAL A 8 11.02 25.09 -7.88
N SER A 9 12.29 24.76 -7.60
CA SER A 9 12.62 23.69 -6.67
C SER A 9 12.03 23.98 -5.29
N VAL A 10 12.27 25.17 -4.71
CA VAL A 10 11.69 25.55 -3.41
C VAL A 10 10.17 25.40 -3.38
N LEU A 11 9.47 25.76 -4.47
CA LEU A 11 8.01 25.60 -4.57
C LEU A 11 7.57 24.13 -4.59
N ILE A 12 8.30 23.26 -5.30
CA ILE A 12 8.02 21.82 -5.38
C ILE A 12 8.28 21.13 -4.03
N PHE A 13 9.33 21.53 -3.32
CA PHE A 13 9.70 20.98 -2.00
C PHE A 13 8.83 21.52 -0.85
N THR A 14 8.06 22.58 -1.08
CA THR A 14 7.17 23.17 -0.08
C THR A 14 5.82 22.48 -0.10
N LEU A 15 5.45 21.90 1.05
CA LEU A 15 4.11 21.36 1.29
C LEU A 15 3.03 22.42 1.05
N GLN A 16 2.05 22.14 0.20
CA GLN A 16 0.94 23.05 -0.06
C GLN A 16 -0.07 23.12 1.08
N LYS A 17 -0.61 21.97 1.56
CA LYS A 17 -1.58 21.92 2.67
C LYS A 17 -1.41 20.67 3.51
N ALA A 18 -1.56 20.79 4.83
CA ALA A 18 -1.76 19.65 5.71
C ALA A 18 -2.91 19.91 6.68
N PHE A 19 -3.72 18.89 6.89
CA PHE A 19 -4.82 18.87 7.84
C PHE A 19 -4.48 17.91 8.98
N LEU A 20 -4.80 18.34 10.20
CA LEU A 20 -4.73 17.54 11.42
C LEU A 20 -6.15 17.47 11.97
N ASP A 21 -6.58 16.28 12.35
CA ASP A 21 -7.85 16.06 13.04
C ASP A 21 -7.65 15.10 14.23
N ASN A 22 -8.53 15.18 15.22
CA ASN A 22 -8.65 14.21 16.30
C ASN A 22 -9.93 13.39 16.09
N SER A 23 -9.78 12.20 15.54
CA SER A 23 -10.90 11.30 15.27
C SER A 23 -11.29 10.57 16.57
N ALA A 24 -12.41 10.98 17.17
CA ALA A 24 -13.00 10.32 18.32
C ALA A 24 -13.93 9.17 17.87
N TRP A 25 -13.81 8.00 18.48
CA TRP A 25 -14.61 6.82 18.18
C TRP A 25 -14.85 5.99 19.44
N VAL A 26 -15.75 5.02 19.39
CA VAL A 26 -16.10 4.18 20.55
C VAL A 26 -15.68 2.73 20.28
N ASP A 27 -14.97 2.13 21.23
CA ASP A 27 -14.57 0.72 21.16
C ASP A 27 -15.74 -0.23 21.49
N ASP A 28 -15.53 -1.54 21.32
CA ASP A 28 -16.59 -2.52 21.61
C ASP A 28 -16.97 -2.60 23.10
N ALA A 29 -16.13 -2.06 24.00
CA ALA A 29 -16.43 -1.94 25.42
C ALA A 29 -17.17 -0.63 25.78
N GLY A 30 -17.56 0.17 24.78
CA GLY A 30 -18.26 1.44 24.98
C GLY A 30 -17.35 2.59 25.44
N LYS A 31 -16.03 2.43 25.41
CA LYS A 31 -15.10 3.49 25.81
C LYS A 31 -14.76 4.38 24.62
N VAL A 32 -14.67 5.68 24.90
CA VAL A 32 -14.21 6.67 23.91
C VAL A 32 -12.70 6.53 23.72
N GLN A 33 -12.30 6.44 22.47
CA GLN A 33 -10.94 6.39 21.98
C GLN A 33 -10.68 7.61 21.11
N VAL A 34 -9.44 8.09 21.07
CA VAL A 34 -9.04 9.26 20.25
C VAL A 34 -7.74 8.95 19.54
N ASN A 35 -7.72 9.16 18.22
CA ASN A 35 -6.54 9.02 17.39
C ASN A 35 -6.33 10.25 16.53
N ARG A 36 -5.07 10.55 16.20
CA ARG A 36 -4.74 11.68 15.33
C ARG A 36 -4.87 11.26 13.88
N GLY A 37 -5.64 12.03 13.12
CA GLY A 37 -5.77 11.94 11.68
C GLY A 37 -4.94 13.01 10.97
N TYR A 38 -4.44 12.66 9.79
CA TYR A 38 -3.64 13.55 8.96
C TYR A 38 -4.03 13.42 7.48
N ARG A 39 -4.04 14.55 6.76
CA ARG A 39 -4.01 14.56 5.29
C ARG A 39 -3.05 15.63 4.78
N VAL A 40 -1.99 15.18 4.11
CA VAL A 40 -0.94 15.98 3.48
C VAL A 40 -1.23 16.05 1.98
N GLN A 41 -1.64 17.23 1.52
CA GLN A 41 -1.85 17.57 0.12
C GLN A 41 -0.59 18.30 -0.37
N PHE A 42 0.35 17.54 -0.95
CA PHE A 42 1.72 18.00 -1.13
C PHE A 42 1.86 18.89 -2.36
N ASN A 43 1.49 18.39 -3.55
CA ASN A 43 1.59 19.14 -4.80
C ASN A 43 0.50 18.73 -5.79
N SER A 44 -0.19 19.70 -6.39
CA SER A 44 -1.26 19.48 -7.39
C SER A 44 -0.92 20.01 -8.79
N ALA A 45 0.36 20.26 -9.10
CA ALA A 45 0.76 20.92 -10.35
C ALA A 45 0.36 20.14 -11.63
N ILE A 46 0.24 18.82 -11.54
CA ILE A 46 -0.10 17.94 -12.66
C ILE A 46 -1.48 17.27 -12.51
N GLY A 47 -2.30 17.68 -11.53
CA GLY A 47 -3.65 17.13 -11.32
C GLY A 47 -4.04 17.05 -9.84
N PRO A 48 -5.20 16.43 -9.53
CA PRO A 48 -5.69 16.28 -8.15
C PRO A 48 -4.67 15.58 -7.26
N TYR A 49 -4.65 15.89 -5.97
CA TYR A 49 -3.77 15.21 -5.03
C TYR A 49 -4.07 13.70 -5.03
N LYS A 50 -3.04 12.88 -5.13
CA LYS A 50 -3.20 11.43 -5.14
C LYS A 50 -2.23 10.76 -4.20
N GLY A 51 -2.78 9.95 -3.29
CA GLY A 51 -1.99 9.03 -2.49
C GLY A 51 -2.73 8.41 -1.31
N GLY A 52 -2.19 7.29 -0.84
CA GLY A 52 -2.85 6.40 0.12
C GLY A 52 -3.05 6.97 1.53
N LEU A 53 -3.88 6.27 2.29
CA LEU A 53 -4.11 6.45 3.73
C LEU A 53 -3.45 5.30 4.48
N ARG A 54 -2.64 5.61 5.50
CA ARG A 54 -1.97 4.61 6.35
C ARG A 54 -2.51 4.63 7.78
N PHE A 55 -2.97 3.49 8.27
CA PHE A 55 -3.36 3.29 9.67
C PHE A 55 -2.33 2.41 10.36
N HIS A 56 -1.47 3.02 11.17
CA HIS A 56 -0.42 2.32 11.88
C HIS A 56 0.05 3.14 13.07
N SER A 57 0.37 2.50 14.20
CA SER A 57 0.79 3.14 15.45
C SER A 57 2.02 4.06 15.32
N SER A 58 2.87 3.83 14.32
CA SER A 58 4.04 4.68 14.05
C SER A 58 3.74 5.97 13.28
N VAL A 59 2.53 6.14 12.73
CA VAL A 59 2.18 7.28 11.88
C VAL A 59 2.34 8.60 12.63
N ASN A 60 3.02 9.54 11.99
CA ASN A 60 3.13 10.92 12.43
C ASN A 60 3.27 11.85 11.21
N LEU A 61 3.17 13.16 11.42
CA LEU A 61 3.22 14.15 10.34
C LEU A 61 4.52 14.06 9.51
N SER A 62 5.66 13.80 10.15
CA SER A 62 6.96 13.70 9.45
C SER A 62 6.95 12.56 8.42
N ILE A 63 6.51 11.38 8.84
CA ILE A 63 6.37 10.21 7.95
C ILE A 63 5.44 10.51 6.79
N LEU A 64 4.29 11.14 7.04
CA LEU A 64 3.32 11.43 5.98
C LEU A 64 3.79 12.53 5.04
N LYS A 65 4.56 13.51 5.51
CA LYS A 65 5.22 14.50 4.64
C LYS A 65 6.25 13.84 3.74
N PHE A 66 7.10 12.96 4.30
CA PHE A 66 8.08 12.21 3.53
C PHE A 66 7.40 11.36 2.44
N LEU A 67 6.39 10.57 2.81
CA LEU A 67 5.66 9.74 1.85
C LEU A 67 4.89 10.57 0.81
N GLY A 68 4.28 11.69 1.21
CA GLY A 68 3.57 12.60 0.30
C GLY A 68 4.50 13.30 -0.68
N PHE A 69 5.71 13.63 -0.24
CA PHE A 69 6.77 14.17 -1.09
C PHE A 69 7.19 13.16 -2.17
N GLU A 70 7.54 11.92 -1.80
CA GLU A 70 7.90 10.88 -2.77
C GLU A 70 6.76 10.58 -3.75
N GLN A 71 5.51 10.64 -3.26
CA GLN A 71 4.32 10.40 -4.07
C GLN A 71 4.18 11.41 -5.23
N CYS A 72 4.67 12.64 -5.09
CA CYS A 72 4.67 13.63 -6.17
C CYS A 72 5.44 13.13 -7.40
N PHE A 73 6.69 12.70 -7.17
CA PHE A 73 7.56 12.23 -8.26
C PHE A 73 7.11 10.88 -8.80
N LYS A 74 6.69 9.97 -7.90
CA LYS A 74 6.14 8.68 -8.31
C LYS A 74 4.95 8.85 -9.26
N ASN A 75 4.03 9.74 -8.93
CA ASN A 75 2.85 9.99 -9.76
C ASN A 75 3.22 10.70 -11.06
N SER A 76 4.15 11.66 -11.03
CA SER A 76 4.67 12.32 -12.23
C SER A 76 5.24 11.33 -13.24
N LEU A 77 5.94 10.29 -12.80
CA LEU A 77 6.53 9.27 -13.68
C LEU A 77 5.49 8.37 -14.36
N THR A 78 4.23 8.37 -13.90
CA THR A 78 3.17 7.58 -14.54
C THR A 78 2.62 8.20 -15.82
N SER A 79 2.97 9.46 -16.13
CA SER A 79 2.39 10.30 -17.19
C SER A 79 0.89 10.63 -17.06
N LEU A 80 0.23 10.15 -16.00
CA LEU A 80 -1.17 10.46 -15.72
C LEU A 80 -1.31 11.78 -14.95
N PRO A 81 -2.46 12.46 -15.05
CA PRO A 81 -2.68 13.76 -14.39
C PRO A 81 -2.97 13.59 -12.89
N MET A 82 -1.92 13.29 -12.11
CA MET A 82 -2.02 12.98 -10.68
C MET A 82 -0.98 13.77 -9.88
N GLY A 83 -1.43 14.70 -9.04
CA GLY A 83 -0.60 15.33 -8.02
C GLY A 83 -0.18 14.35 -6.91
N GLY A 84 0.60 14.80 -5.94
CA GLY A 84 1.07 13.98 -4.81
C GLY A 84 0.43 14.36 -3.48
N GLY A 85 0.04 13.34 -2.71
CA GLY A 85 -0.45 13.51 -1.35
C GLY A 85 -0.30 12.24 -0.52
N LYS A 86 -0.54 12.32 0.78
CA LYS A 86 -0.59 11.16 1.68
C LYS A 86 -1.45 11.49 2.90
N GLY A 87 -2.06 10.49 3.51
CA GLY A 87 -2.75 10.68 4.79
C GLY A 87 -2.69 9.45 5.64
N GLY A 88 -3.38 9.48 6.76
CA GLY A 88 -3.41 8.36 7.68
C GLY A 88 -3.75 8.76 9.11
N SER A 89 -3.58 7.80 10.00
CA SER A 89 -3.78 7.97 11.43
C SER A 89 -2.85 7.07 12.23
N ASP A 90 -2.54 7.48 13.46
CA ASP A 90 -1.88 6.64 14.46
C ASP A 90 -2.78 5.50 15.01
N PHE A 91 -4.02 5.39 14.52
CA PHE A 91 -4.90 4.24 14.72
C PHE A 91 -4.26 2.95 14.19
N ASP A 92 -4.28 1.89 15.02
CA ASP A 92 -3.81 0.56 14.66
C ASP A 92 -4.98 -0.43 14.53
N PRO A 93 -5.30 -0.89 13.30
CA PRO A 93 -6.39 -1.83 13.06
C PRO A 93 -6.09 -3.26 13.56
N HIS A 94 -4.84 -3.56 13.95
CA HIS A 94 -4.50 -4.88 14.48
C HIS A 94 -5.22 -5.12 15.81
N GLY A 95 -5.81 -6.31 15.93
CA GLY A 95 -6.59 -6.73 17.10
C GLY A 95 -7.94 -6.02 17.26
N LYS A 96 -8.37 -5.19 16.30
CA LYS A 96 -9.67 -4.52 16.32
C LYS A 96 -10.74 -5.35 15.62
N SER A 97 -11.98 -5.26 16.12
CA SER A 97 -13.12 -5.87 15.43
C SER A 97 -13.47 -5.13 14.14
N ASP A 98 -14.21 -5.78 13.25
CA ASP A 98 -14.70 -5.12 12.04
C ASP A 98 -15.59 -3.90 12.37
N ALA A 99 -16.33 -3.96 13.48
CA ALA A 99 -17.20 -2.89 13.93
C ALA A 99 -16.39 -1.68 14.45
N GLU A 100 -15.33 -1.91 15.22
CA GLU A 100 -14.41 -0.87 15.67
C GLU A 100 -13.73 -0.17 14.48
N VAL A 101 -13.22 -0.94 13.52
CA VAL A 101 -12.59 -0.40 12.31
C VAL A 101 -13.59 0.42 11.49
N MET A 102 -14.83 -0.05 11.37
CA MET A 102 -15.91 0.69 10.70
C MET A 102 -16.20 2.02 11.39
N ARG A 103 -16.39 2.02 12.72
CA ARG A 103 -16.64 3.24 13.51
C ARG A 103 -15.47 4.22 13.41
N PHE A 104 -14.23 3.73 13.44
CA PHE A 104 -13.06 4.56 13.22
C PHE A 104 -13.06 5.18 11.81
N CYS A 105 -13.27 4.37 10.76
CA CYS A 105 -13.33 4.87 9.38
C CYS A 105 -14.44 5.92 9.19
N GLN A 106 -15.60 5.72 9.82
CA GLN A 106 -16.69 6.68 9.79
C GLN A 106 -16.33 8.00 10.48
N SER A 107 -15.72 7.93 11.67
CA SER A 107 -15.22 9.10 12.40
C SER A 107 -14.18 9.86 11.57
N PHE A 108 -13.16 9.16 11.09
CA PHE A 108 -12.09 9.72 10.26
C PHE A 108 -12.61 10.38 8.96
N MET A 109 -13.55 9.73 8.27
CA MET A 109 -14.13 10.29 7.03
C MET A 109 -15.06 11.48 7.32
N THR A 110 -15.67 11.56 8.50
CA THR A 110 -16.52 12.70 8.90
C THR A 110 -15.75 14.01 8.96
N GLU A 111 -14.43 13.98 9.12
CA GLU A 111 -13.61 15.18 8.91
C GLU A 111 -12.92 15.21 7.55
N LEU A 112 -12.40 14.07 7.06
CA LEU A 112 -11.69 14.06 5.78
C LEU A 112 -12.55 14.51 4.59
N TYR A 113 -13.87 14.21 4.58
CA TYR A 113 -14.73 14.40 3.40
C TYR A 113 -14.72 15.82 2.84
N ARG A 114 -14.57 16.85 3.69
CA ARG A 114 -14.61 18.26 3.30
C ARG A 114 -13.31 18.74 2.64
N HIS A 115 -12.25 17.92 2.70
CA HIS A 115 -10.93 18.21 2.14
C HIS A 115 -10.62 17.42 0.88
N ILE A 116 -11.47 16.46 0.51
CA ILE A 116 -11.28 15.56 -0.62
C ILE A 116 -12.39 15.71 -1.66
N GLY A 117 -12.09 15.39 -2.91
CA GLY A 117 -13.01 15.53 -4.03
C GLY A 117 -12.44 14.89 -5.30
N PRO A 118 -13.27 14.48 -6.27
CA PRO A 118 -12.81 13.83 -7.50
C PRO A 118 -11.75 14.67 -8.24
N ASP A 119 -11.91 16.00 -8.26
CA ASP A 119 -11.00 16.94 -8.92
C ASP A 119 -10.08 17.68 -7.94
N THR A 120 -10.09 17.27 -6.66
CA THR A 120 -9.32 17.92 -5.59
C THR A 120 -8.26 16.98 -5.03
N ASP A 121 -8.70 15.87 -4.42
CA ASP A 121 -7.84 14.91 -3.73
C ASP A 121 -8.54 13.55 -3.69
N VAL A 122 -7.85 12.52 -4.21
CA VAL A 122 -8.38 11.17 -4.37
C VAL A 122 -7.53 10.17 -3.57
N PRO A 123 -7.91 9.84 -2.33
CA PRO A 123 -7.16 8.88 -1.52
C PRO A 123 -7.19 7.42 -2.03
N ALA A 124 -6.41 6.57 -1.39
CA ALA A 124 -6.30 5.14 -1.68
C ALA A 124 -5.95 4.34 -0.42
N GLY A 125 -5.88 3.01 -0.53
CA GLY A 125 -5.32 2.16 0.52
C GLY A 125 -3.80 2.27 0.65
N ASP A 126 -3.30 1.93 1.83
CA ASP A 126 -1.89 1.75 2.21
C ASP A 126 -1.84 0.76 3.41
N ILE A 127 -0.73 0.68 4.16
CA ILE A 127 -0.62 -0.18 5.35
C ILE A 127 -1.77 0.15 6.32
N GLY A 128 -2.52 -0.89 6.72
CA GLY A 128 -3.68 -0.76 7.61
C GLY A 128 -4.97 -0.26 6.94
N VAL A 129 -4.96 0.05 5.64
CA VAL A 129 -6.13 0.48 4.86
C VAL A 129 -6.24 -0.37 3.60
N GLY A 130 -6.99 -1.47 3.70
CA GLY A 130 -7.29 -2.37 2.59
C GLY A 130 -8.69 -2.14 1.99
N GLY A 131 -9.19 -3.14 1.26
CA GLY A 131 -10.51 -3.07 0.62
C GLY A 131 -11.66 -2.91 1.63
N ARG A 132 -11.53 -3.49 2.84
CA ARG A 132 -12.50 -3.35 3.94
C ARG A 132 -12.62 -1.88 4.38
N GLU A 133 -11.49 -1.26 4.73
CA GLU A 133 -11.45 0.14 5.16
C GLU A 133 -11.89 1.08 4.03
N ILE A 134 -11.45 0.85 2.78
CA ILE A 134 -11.90 1.65 1.64
C ILE A 134 -13.42 1.55 1.45
N GLY A 135 -14.02 0.37 1.68
CA GLY A 135 -15.47 0.21 1.67
C GLY A 135 -16.17 1.07 2.73
N PHE A 136 -15.69 1.03 3.98
CA PHE A 136 -16.26 1.84 5.07
C PHE A 136 -16.08 3.34 4.84
N LEU A 137 -14.88 3.77 4.41
CA LEU A 137 -14.56 5.16 4.09
C LEU A 137 -15.42 5.68 2.94
N PHE A 138 -15.55 4.90 1.86
CA PHE A 138 -16.40 5.26 0.72
C PHE A 138 -17.87 5.34 1.09
N GLY A 139 -18.36 4.38 1.90
CA GLY A 139 -19.73 4.38 2.41
C GLY A 139 -20.04 5.63 3.23
N GLN A 140 -19.14 6.03 4.14
CA GLN A 140 -19.32 7.24 4.93
C GLN A 140 -19.25 8.51 4.06
N TYR A 141 -18.31 8.58 3.11
CA TYR A 141 -18.23 9.72 2.18
C TYR A 141 -19.54 9.88 1.41
N LYS A 142 -20.03 8.79 0.79
CA LYS A 142 -21.28 8.78 0.05
C LYS A 142 -22.46 9.21 0.93
N ARG A 143 -22.52 8.77 2.19
CA ARG A 143 -23.58 9.13 3.13
C ARG A 143 -23.60 10.63 3.45
N ILE A 144 -22.44 11.26 3.61
CA ILE A 144 -22.34 12.68 3.99
C ILE A 144 -22.54 13.58 2.78
N ARG A 145 -21.94 13.23 1.64
CA ARG A 145 -21.93 14.06 0.44
C ARG A 145 -23.15 13.86 -0.46
N ASP A 146 -23.89 12.78 -0.24
CA ASP A 146 -25.03 12.36 -1.06
C ASP A 146 -24.66 12.25 -2.56
N GLU A 147 -23.47 11.73 -2.85
CA GLU A 147 -22.96 11.58 -4.22
C GLU A 147 -22.27 10.23 -4.42
N TYR A 148 -22.29 9.76 -5.67
CA TYR A 148 -21.50 8.60 -6.11
C TYR A 148 -20.41 9.08 -7.07
N SER A 149 -19.17 9.18 -6.59
CA SER A 149 -18.07 9.77 -7.34
C SER A 149 -16.76 8.97 -7.24
N GLY A 150 -15.78 9.34 -8.07
CA GLY A 150 -14.44 8.75 -8.15
C GLY A 150 -13.52 9.09 -6.98
N ILE A 151 -14.05 9.32 -5.78
CA ILE A 151 -13.33 9.90 -4.64
C ILE A 151 -12.23 9.01 -4.04
N LEU A 152 -12.37 7.69 -4.16
CA LEU A 152 -11.42 6.72 -3.65
C LEU A 152 -11.06 5.69 -4.73
N THR A 153 -9.77 5.34 -4.77
CA THR A 153 -9.26 4.20 -5.55
C THR A 153 -9.03 2.99 -4.65
N GLY A 154 -9.14 1.78 -5.22
CA GLY A 154 -9.13 0.54 -4.43
C GLY A 154 -10.52 0.11 -3.94
N LYS A 155 -11.58 0.66 -4.53
CA LYS A 155 -12.96 0.23 -4.31
C LYS A 155 -13.15 -1.21 -4.80
N GLY A 156 -14.15 -1.90 -4.26
CA GLY A 156 -14.55 -3.23 -4.74
C GLY A 156 -15.18 -3.15 -6.13
N ILE A 157 -15.01 -4.21 -6.93
CA ILE A 157 -15.52 -4.28 -8.31
C ILE A 157 -17.01 -3.92 -8.43
N PRO A 158 -17.93 -4.41 -7.56
CA PRO A 158 -19.35 -4.09 -7.67
C PRO A 158 -19.70 -2.61 -7.46
N PHE A 159 -18.77 -1.80 -6.94
CA PHE A 159 -19.00 -0.40 -6.62
C PHE A 159 -17.87 0.51 -7.12
N GLY A 160 -17.44 0.32 -8.37
CA GLY A 160 -16.54 1.24 -9.07
C GLY A 160 -15.06 0.97 -8.81
N GLY A 161 -14.73 -0.27 -8.44
CA GLY A 161 -13.37 -0.81 -8.47
C GLY A 161 -12.89 -1.09 -9.88
N SER A 162 -11.57 -1.22 -10.06
CA SER A 162 -10.96 -1.62 -11.33
C SER A 162 -10.45 -3.05 -11.23
N LEU A 163 -10.64 -3.83 -12.30
CA LEU A 163 -9.90 -5.08 -12.48
C LEU A 163 -8.39 -4.80 -12.50
N ALA A 164 -7.60 -5.82 -12.18
CA ALA A 164 -6.15 -5.75 -12.02
C ALA A 164 -5.63 -4.81 -10.91
N ARG A 165 -6.50 -4.06 -10.19
CA ARG A 165 -6.07 -3.13 -9.13
C ARG A 165 -5.33 -3.85 -8.01
N THR A 166 -5.75 -5.07 -7.69
CA THR A 166 -5.16 -5.88 -6.63
C THR A 166 -3.75 -6.32 -6.98
N GLU A 167 -3.51 -6.63 -8.25
CA GLU A 167 -2.25 -7.15 -8.80
C GLU A 167 -1.27 -6.02 -9.20
N ALA A 168 -1.80 -4.83 -9.53
CA ALA A 168 -1.12 -3.78 -10.27
C ALA A 168 0.30 -3.45 -9.80
N THR A 169 0.52 -3.30 -8.49
CA THR A 169 1.84 -2.90 -7.98
C THR A 169 2.87 -4.03 -8.12
N GLY A 170 2.50 -5.27 -7.76
CA GLY A 170 3.40 -6.42 -7.89
C GLY A 170 3.70 -6.74 -9.35
N TYR A 171 2.68 -6.62 -10.21
CA TYR A 171 2.85 -6.80 -11.65
C TYR A 171 3.73 -5.70 -12.26
N GLY A 172 3.48 -4.44 -11.89
CA GLY A 172 4.26 -3.30 -12.35
C GLY A 172 5.73 -3.40 -11.96
N LEU A 173 6.04 -3.88 -10.74
CA LEU A 173 7.42 -4.16 -10.31
C LEU A 173 8.10 -5.18 -11.24
N CYS A 174 7.45 -6.31 -11.51
CA CYS A 174 8.01 -7.32 -12.40
C CYS A 174 8.11 -6.83 -13.86
N TYR A 175 7.15 -6.04 -14.35
CA TYR A 175 7.24 -5.44 -15.68
C TYR A 175 8.43 -4.48 -15.77
N PHE A 176 8.61 -3.61 -14.78
CA PHE A 176 9.76 -2.69 -14.74
C PHE A 176 11.09 -3.45 -14.69
N ALA A 177 11.20 -4.44 -13.81
CA ALA A 177 12.39 -5.29 -13.71
C ALA A 177 12.66 -6.08 -15.00
N LYS A 178 11.60 -6.55 -15.70
CA LYS A 178 11.72 -7.24 -16.98
C LYS A 178 12.38 -6.33 -18.03
N GLU A 179 11.93 -5.08 -18.14
CA GLU A 179 12.51 -4.12 -19.09
C GLU A 179 13.99 -3.82 -18.74
N MET A 180 14.32 -3.66 -17.46
CA MET A 180 15.71 -3.49 -17.01
C MET A 180 16.60 -4.70 -17.33
N LEU A 181 16.08 -5.92 -17.12
CA LEU A 181 16.81 -7.14 -17.44
C LEU A 181 17.02 -7.27 -18.95
N ALA A 182 16.02 -6.95 -19.75
CA ALA A 182 16.11 -7.01 -21.21
C ALA A 182 17.20 -6.08 -21.76
N ASP A 183 17.34 -4.86 -21.21
CA ASP A 183 18.42 -3.92 -21.55
C ASP A 183 19.82 -4.48 -21.25
N ALA A 184 19.91 -5.33 -20.22
CA ALA A 184 21.13 -6.05 -19.86
C ALA A 184 21.29 -7.43 -20.57
N GLY A 185 20.45 -7.77 -21.55
CA GLY A 185 20.46 -9.06 -22.24
C GLY A 185 20.05 -10.25 -21.36
N LYS A 186 19.31 -10.01 -20.27
CA LYS A 186 18.82 -10.99 -19.30
C LYS A 186 17.29 -11.09 -19.34
N SER A 187 16.73 -12.07 -18.63
CA SER A 187 15.28 -12.21 -18.43
C SER A 187 14.99 -12.86 -17.08
N PHE A 188 13.71 -13.00 -16.71
CA PHE A 188 13.31 -13.76 -15.53
C PHE A 188 13.49 -15.28 -15.69
N GLU A 189 13.53 -15.80 -16.92
CA GLU A 189 13.52 -17.24 -17.21
C GLU A 189 14.69 -17.94 -16.50
N GLY A 190 14.36 -18.94 -15.68
CA GLY A 190 15.32 -19.74 -14.92
C GLY A 190 16.01 -19.03 -13.76
N GLN A 191 15.78 -17.73 -13.55
CA GLN A 191 16.43 -16.95 -12.50
C GLN A 191 15.86 -17.27 -11.12
N ARG A 192 16.72 -17.30 -10.10
CA ARG A 192 16.33 -17.38 -8.70
C ARG A 192 15.89 -16.02 -8.21
N VAL A 193 14.66 -15.92 -7.72
CA VAL A 193 14.05 -14.67 -7.26
C VAL A 193 13.82 -14.72 -5.74
N VAL A 194 14.32 -13.73 -5.02
CA VAL A 194 14.03 -13.52 -3.59
C VAL A 194 13.13 -12.30 -3.47
N ILE A 195 12.00 -12.43 -2.78
CA ILE A 195 11.03 -11.34 -2.60
C ILE A 195 10.88 -11.04 -1.12
N SER A 196 11.17 -9.84 -0.67
CA SER A 196 10.87 -9.46 0.71
C SER A 196 9.37 -9.15 0.89
N GLY A 197 8.82 -9.58 2.03
CA GLY A 197 7.42 -9.38 2.35
C GLY A 197 6.49 -10.47 1.78
N SER A 198 5.23 -10.38 2.21
CA SER A 198 4.13 -11.31 1.89
C SER A 198 2.77 -10.62 1.93
N GLY A 199 2.78 -9.29 1.86
CA GLY A 199 1.56 -8.51 1.65
C GLY A 199 1.16 -8.51 0.18
N ASN A 200 0.11 -7.75 -0.16
CA ASN A 200 -0.44 -7.65 -1.50
C ASN A 200 0.66 -7.51 -2.59
N VAL A 201 1.56 -6.54 -2.48
CA VAL A 201 2.61 -6.32 -3.50
C VAL A 201 3.48 -7.56 -3.71
N ALA A 202 3.99 -8.15 -2.63
CA ALA A 202 4.89 -9.30 -2.69
C ALA A 202 4.19 -10.57 -3.22
N THR A 203 2.95 -10.82 -2.82
CA THR A 203 2.14 -11.95 -3.30
C THR A 203 1.94 -11.90 -4.82
N TYR A 204 1.59 -10.73 -5.35
CA TYR A 204 1.37 -10.57 -6.79
C TYR A 204 2.67 -10.38 -7.59
N ALA A 205 3.75 -9.91 -6.97
CA ALA A 205 5.10 -9.98 -7.53
C ALA A 205 5.55 -11.45 -7.67
N ASN A 206 5.30 -12.30 -6.67
CA ASN A 206 5.56 -13.74 -6.79
C ASN A 206 4.79 -14.33 -7.98
N GLN A 207 3.48 -14.07 -8.06
CA GLN A 207 2.66 -14.55 -9.16
C GLN A 207 3.23 -14.14 -10.53
N LYS A 208 3.58 -12.87 -10.70
CA LYS A 208 4.05 -12.36 -11.99
C LYS A 208 5.46 -12.85 -12.34
N ALA A 209 6.39 -12.85 -11.38
CA ALA A 209 7.74 -13.37 -11.57
C ALA A 209 7.69 -14.85 -12.01
N THR A 210 6.84 -15.66 -11.37
CA THR A 210 6.63 -17.06 -11.73
C THR A 210 6.04 -17.21 -13.15
N GLN A 211 5.06 -16.38 -13.53
CA GLN A 211 4.51 -16.36 -14.90
C GLN A 211 5.54 -15.97 -15.97
N MET A 212 6.61 -15.28 -15.59
CA MET A 212 7.71 -14.87 -16.47
C MET A 212 8.89 -15.86 -16.47
N GLY A 213 8.73 -17.04 -15.85
CA GLY A 213 9.76 -18.09 -15.79
C GLY A 213 10.75 -17.95 -14.64
N GLY A 214 10.58 -16.96 -13.77
CA GLY A 214 11.39 -16.80 -12.56
C GLY A 214 10.99 -17.78 -11.46
N LYS A 215 11.98 -18.28 -10.71
CA LYS A 215 11.75 -19.19 -9.58
C LYS A 215 11.82 -18.43 -8.27
N VAL A 216 10.67 -18.11 -7.68
CA VAL A 216 10.60 -17.41 -6.39
C VAL A 216 10.95 -18.37 -5.26
N ILE A 217 12.14 -18.22 -4.69
CA ILE A 217 12.69 -19.18 -3.71
C ILE A 217 12.54 -18.73 -2.26
N ALA A 218 12.32 -17.45 -1.99
CA ALA A 218 12.17 -16.94 -0.64
C ALA A 218 11.18 -15.79 -0.55
N MET A 219 10.42 -15.78 0.56
CA MET A 219 9.48 -14.72 0.93
C MET A 219 9.53 -14.45 2.44
N SER A 220 9.17 -13.24 2.90
CA SER A 220 9.22 -12.89 4.33
C SER A 220 7.96 -12.25 4.89
N ASP A 221 7.87 -12.18 6.22
CA ASP A 221 7.04 -11.20 6.91
C ASP A 221 7.84 -10.53 8.03
N SER A 222 7.18 -9.84 8.95
CA SER A 222 7.86 -9.16 10.06
C SER A 222 8.63 -10.11 11.00
N ASN A 223 8.22 -11.38 11.09
CA ASN A 223 8.73 -12.32 12.07
C ASN A 223 9.85 -13.19 11.52
N GLY A 224 9.86 -13.48 10.22
CA GLY A 224 10.86 -14.36 9.61
C GLY A 224 10.70 -14.48 8.11
N TYR A 225 11.44 -15.42 7.52
CA TYR A 225 11.36 -15.73 6.10
C TYR A 225 11.35 -17.22 5.84
N ILE A 226 10.73 -17.60 4.72
CA ILE A 226 10.69 -18.96 4.21
C ILE A 226 11.65 -19.10 3.03
N VAL A 227 12.21 -20.29 2.87
CA VAL A 227 13.01 -20.69 1.71
C VAL A 227 12.47 -22.01 1.19
N ASP A 228 12.09 -22.02 -0.08
CA ASP A 228 11.63 -23.19 -0.81
C ASP A 228 12.39 -23.29 -2.13
N GLU A 229 13.37 -24.20 -2.17
CA GLU A 229 14.20 -24.42 -3.34
C GLU A 229 13.42 -24.97 -4.54
N ASN A 230 12.18 -25.43 -4.35
CA ASN A 230 11.29 -25.88 -5.42
C ASN A 230 10.46 -24.73 -6.01
N GLY A 231 10.44 -23.56 -5.37
CA GLY A 231 9.66 -22.40 -5.77
C GLY A 231 8.39 -22.26 -4.94
N ILE A 232 8.04 -21.02 -4.57
CA ILE A 232 6.93 -20.68 -3.69
C ILE A 232 5.65 -20.47 -4.51
N ASP A 233 4.65 -21.33 -4.34
CA ASP A 233 3.33 -21.12 -4.96
C ASP A 233 2.63 -19.89 -4.34
N TYR A 234 2.42 -18.86 -5.16
CA TYR A 234 1.73 -17.64 -4.76
C TYR A 234 0.32 -17.90 -4.21
N LYS A 235 -0.38 -18.98 -4.63
CA LYS A 235 -1.72 -19.31 -4.15
C LYS A 235 -1.72 -19.66 -2.67
N VAL A 236 -0.69 -20.38 -2.21
CA VAL A 236 -0.51 -20.73 -0.79
C VAL A 236 -0.27 -19.45 0.02
N ILE A 237 0.58 -18.56 -0.47
CA ILE A 237 0.83 -17.25 0.19
C ILE A 237 -0.45 -16.42 0.25
N LYS A 238 -1.23 -16.39 -0.85
CA LYS A 238 -2.52 -15.71 -0.91
C LYS A 238 -3.50 -16.25 0.13
N GLU A 239 -3.64 -17.57 0.26
CA GLU A 239 -4.52 -18.19 1.26
C GLU A 239 -4.08 -17.84 2.70
N ILE A 240 -2.79 -17.98 3.00
CA ILE A 240 -2.21 -17.67 4.31
C ILE A 240 -2.49 -16.20 4.69
N LYS A 241 -2.30 -15.26 3.75
CA LYS A 241 -2.27 -13.84 4.05
C LYS A 241 -3.61 -13.14 3.86
N GLU A 242 -4.38 -13.49 2.84
CA GLU A 242 -5.67 -12.85 2.54
C GLU A 242 -6.85 -13.54 3.23
N VAL A 243 -6.81 -14.87 3.38
CA VAL A 243 -7.92 -15.64 3.99
C VAL A 243 -7.67 -15.90 5.47
N LYS A 244 -6.57 -16.60 5.80
CA LYS A 244 -6.26 -17.00 7.18
C LYS A 244 -5.69 -15.86 8.04
N ARG A 245 -5.18 -14.80 7.40
CA ARG A 245 -4.48 -13.67 8.04
C ARG A 245 -3.35 -14.15 8.99
N ALA A 246 -2.66 -15.20 8.59
CA ALA A 246 -1.67 -15.91 9.40
C ALA A 246 -0.22 -15.45 9.13
N ARG A 247 0.71 -15.96 9.93
CA ARG A 247 2.15 -15.72 9.78
C ARG A 247 2.69 -16.54 8.61
N ILE A 248 3.78 -16.06 8.00
CA ILE A 248 4.38 -16.74 6.85
C ILE A 248 4.94 -18.12 7.23
N LYS A 249 5.27 -18.34 8.50
CA LYS A 249 5.65 -19.64 9.07
C LYS A 249 4.61 -20.74 8.78
N THR A 250 3.33 -20.40 8.69
CA THR A 250 2.23 -21.32 8.33
C THR A 250 2.43 -21.96 6.95
N TYR A 251 3.31 -21.44 6.08
CA TYR A 251 3.68 -22.08 4.82
C TYR A 251 4.22 -23.50 5.00
N LEU A 252 4.90 -23.77 6.12
CA LEU A 252 5.40 -25.11 6.46
C LEU A 252 4.29 -26.16 6.59
N ASP A 253 3.06 -25.74 6.93
CA ASP A 253 1.91 -26.66 7.05
C ASP A 253 1.46 -27.15 5.66
N TYR A 254 1.78 -26.39 4.60
CA TYR A 254 1.49 -26.74 3.20
C TYR A 254 2.69 -27.41 2.53
N VAL A 255 3.90 -26.94 2.84
CA VAL A 255 5.15 -27.45 2.27
C VAL A 255 6.13 -27.76 3.41
N PRO A 256 6.06 -28.96 4.02
CA PRO A 256 6.91 -29.32 5.17
C PRO A 256 8.41 -29.39 4.84
N THR A 257 8.77 -29.49 3.56
CA THR A 257 10.17 -29.51 3.08
C THR A 257 10.79 -28.12 2.99
N ALA A 258 9.99 -27.06 3.05
CA ALA A 258 10.50 -25.69 3.07
C ALA A 258 11.22 -25.41 4.40
N LYS A 259 12.07 -24.39 4.41
CA LYS A 259 12.75 -23.92 5.62
C LYS A 259 12.15 -22.61 6.08
N TYR A 260 11.99 -22.45 7.38
CA TYR A 260 11.67 -21.16 8.00
C TYR A 260 12.82 -20.71 8.87
N VAL A 261 13.18 -19.44 8.76
CA VAL A 261 14.20 -18.79 9.58
C VAL A 261 13.56 -17.65 10.35
N GLU A 262 13.74 -17.66 11.67
CA GLU A 262 13.27 -16.59 12.55
C GLU A 262 14.10 -15.32 12.33
N GLY A 263 13.43 -14.17 12.28
CA GLY A 263 14.02 -12.87 11.96
C GLY A 263 14.07 -12.61 10.45
N SER A 264 13.49 -11.49 10.01
CA SER A 264 13.32 -11.17 8.59
C SER A 264 14.57 -10.59 7.90
N LYS A 265 15.54 -10.07 8.66
CA LYS A 265 16.74 -9.40 8.10
C LYS A 265 17.63 -10.33 7.27
N GLY A 266 17.62 -11.63 7.61
CA GLY A 266 18.47 -12.63 6.96
C GLY A 266 18.01 -13.05 5.57
N ILE A 267 16.83 -12.61 5.08
CA ILE A 267 16.34 -13.03 3.75
C ILE A 267 17.35 -12.72 2.63
N TRP A 268 18.11 -11.64 2.76
CA TRP A 268 19.09 -11.21 1.76
C TRP A 268 20.38 -12.05 1.74
N THR A 269 20.56 -12.99 2.67
CA THR A 269 21.65 -13.97 2.60
C THR A 269 21.32 -15.17 1.72
N VAL A 270 20.08 -15.28 1.23
CA VAL A 270 19.66 -16.34 0.31
C VAL A 270 20.21 -16.04 -1.09
N PRO A 271 21.04 -16.92 -1.69
CA PRO A 271 21.60 -16.70 -3.01
C PRO A 271 20.51 -16.62 -4.09
N CYS A 272 20.52 -15.52 -4.85
CA CYS A 272 19.56 -15.25 -5.90
C CYS A 272 20.17 -14.39 -7.01
N ASP A 273 19.50 -14.37 -8.16
CA ASP A 273 19.87 -13.55 -9.31
C ASP A 273 19.06 -12.25 -9.35
N ILE A 274 17.83 -12.28 -8.80
CA ILE A 274 16.91 -11.14 -8.73
C ILE A 274 16.39 -11.01 -7.29
N ALA A 275 16.51 -9.82 -6.72
CA ALA A 275 15.95 -9.45 -5.42
C ALA A 275 14.88 -8.38 -5.60
N LEU A 276 13.68 -8.60 -5.01
CA LEU A 276 12.51 -7.73 -5.09
C LEU A 276 11.98 -7.31 -3.70
#